data_AF-A0A7X7GUF7-F1
#
_entry.id   AF-A0A7X7GUF7-F1
#
_cell.length_a   1.000
_cell.length_b   1.000
_cell.length_c   1.000
_cell.angle_alpha   90.00
_cell.angle_beta   90.00
_cell.angle_gamma   90.00
#
_symmetry.space_group_name_H-M   'P 1'
#
loop_
_entity.id
_entity.type
_entity.pdbx_description
1 polymer ?
#
loop_
_entity_poly.entity_id
_entity_poly.type
_entity_poly.pdbx_seq_one_letter_code
_entity_poly.pdbx_strand_id
1 'polypeptide(L)'
;MPRTSTALTALAQLRSADVRSRAQELARAEQDLEGARADLAVAERALELWRGEVRASVAAEEERLGSGERRASEWVRQEQYQAAAARRGEVLLRARDEALDRLRRDEKVVRDARRALAEAHGKKEAVERCLSEGVRLAAGRAARTEEEDAAEGALARWSAGRSA
;
A
#
# COMPACT_ATOMS: atom_id res chain seq x y z
N MET A 1 -32.48 -22.38 16.87
CA MET A 1 -31.99 -21.44 15.84
C MET A 1 -30.45 -21.46 15.72
N PRO A 2 -29.82 -22.41 15.00
CA PRO A 2 -28.34 -22.46 14.90
C PRO A 2 -27.75 -21.79 13.65
N ARG A 3 -28.48 -21.76 12.53
CA ARG A 3 -27.92 -21.49 11.20
C ARG A 3 -27.39 -20.06 10.99
N THR A 4 -28.06 -19.06 11.57
CA THR A 4 -27.69 -17.64 11.44
C THR A 4 -26.42 -17.28 12.20
N SER A 5 -26.18 -17.91 13.36
CA SER A 5 -24.95 -17.71 14.15
C SER A 5 -23.72 -18.29 13.43
N THR A 6 -23.86 -19.47 12.83
CA THR A 6 -22.80 -20.11 12.04
C THR A 6 -22.45 -19.30 10.78
N ALA A 7 -23.45 -18.77 10.06
CA ALA A 7 -23.23 -17.98 8.85
C ALA A 7 -22.52 -16.65 9.13
N LEU A 8 -22.90 -15.93 10.19
CA LEU A 8 -22.23 -14.68 10.59
C LEU A 8 -20.80 -14.93 11.09
N THR A 9 -20.58 -16.03 11.81
CA THR A 9 -19.23 -16.43 12.25
C THR A 9 -18.32 -16.74 11.07
N ALA A 10 -18.82 -17.50 10.09
CA ALA A 10 -18.07 -17.78 8.86
C ALA A 10 -17.77 -16.49 8.07
N LEU A 11 -18.72 -15.56 7.99
CA LEU A 11 -18.50 -14.26 7.36
C LEU A 11 -17.43 -13.43 8.08
N ALA A 12 -17.42 -13.44 9.42
CA ALA A 12 -16.39 -12.75 10.22
C ALA A 12 -14.98 -13.32 9.97
N GLN A 13 -14.88 -14.65 9.83
CA GLN A 13 -13.63 -15.32 9.45
C GLN A 13 -13.17 -14.92 8.05
N LEU A 14 -14.08 -14.89 7.07
CA LEU A 14 -13.77 -14.44 5.71
C LEU A 14 -13.31 -12.97 5.68
N ARG A 15 -13.96 -12.08 6.42
CA ARG A 15 -13.54 -10.67 6.53
C ARG A 15 -12.18 -10.51 7.21
N SER A 16 -11.89 -11.33 8.21
CA SER A 16 -10.57 -11.35 8.84
C SER A 16 -9.48 -11.83 7.87
N ALA A 17 -9.80 -12.80 7.01
CA ALA A 17 -8.89 -13.24 5.96
C ALA A 17 -8.67 -12.16 4.88
N ASP A 18 -9.73 -11.46 4.46
CA ASP A 18 -9.66 -10.34 3.50
C ASP A 18 -8.75 -9.23 4.03
N VAL A 19 -8.92 -8.79 5.28
CA VAL A 19 -8.02 -7.81 5.93
C VAL A 19 -6.56 -8.25 5.87
N ARG A 20 -6.26 -9.52 6.21
CA ARG A 20 -4.89 -10.06 6.12
C ARG A 20 -4.35 -10.03 4.69
N SER A 21 -5.17 -10.40 3.70
CA SER A 21 -4.80 -10.34 2.28
C SER A 21 -4.46 -8.91 1.85
N ARG A 22 -5.32 -7.93 2.20
CA ARG A 22 -5.09 -6.52 1.87
C ARG A 22 -3.86 -5.94 2.57
N ALA A 23 -3.58 -6.37 3.80
CA ALA A 23 -2.36 -5.98 4.50
C ALA A 23 -1.10 -6.51 3.79
N GLN A 24 -1.14 -7.75 3.28
CA GLN A 24 -0.04 -8.31 2.49
C GLN A 24 0.14 -7.60 1.14
N GLU A 25 -0.95 -7.25 0.46
CA GLU A 25 -0.92 -6.45 -0.77
C GLU A 25 -0.30 -5.06 -0.51
N LEU A 26 -0.69 -4.40 0.57
CA LEU A 26 -0.10 -3.12 0.97
C LEU A 26 1.40 -3.26 1.25
N ALA A 27 1.81 -4.28 2.02
CA ALA A 27 3.21 -4.49 2.34
C ALA A 27 4.08 -4.71 1.07
N ARG A 28 3.56 -5.45 0.08
CA ARG A 28 4.23 -5.62 -1.22
C ARG A 28 4.32 -4.31 -1.98
N ALA A 29 3.23 -3.55 -2.05
CA ALA A 29 3.22 -2.25 -2.71
C ALA A 29 4.20 -1.25 -2.06
N GLU A 30 4.33 -1.28 -0.73
CA GLU A 30 5.29 -0.44 0.00
C GLU A 30 6.74 -0.87 -0.28
N GLN A 31 7.00 -2.17 -0.41
CA GLN A 31 8.30 -2.68 -0.82
C GLN A 31 8.65 -2.26 -2.26
N ASP A 32 7.70 -2.37 -3.19
CA ASP A 32 7.89 -1.95 -4.59
C ASP A 32 8.15 -0.44 -4.69
N LEU A 33 7.42 0.36 -3.90
CA LEU A 33 7.62 1.81 -3.80
C LEU A 33 9.03 2.16 -3.30
N GLU A 34 9.55 1.41 -2.32
CA GLU A 34 10.90 1.62 -1.83
C GLU A 34 11.94 1.27 -2.92
N GLY A 35 11.71 0.20 -3.68
CA GLY A 35 12.51 -0.10 -4.87
C GLY A 35 12.51 1.03 -5.90
N ALA A 36 11.34 1.61 -6.20
CA ALA A 36 11.24 2.74 -7.13
C ALA A 36 11.96 4.00 -6.63
N ARG A 37 11.96 4.26 -5.32
CA ARG A 37 12.74 5.36 -4.71
C ARG A 37 14.23 5.13 -4.86
N ALA A 38 14.70 3.90 -4.65
CA ALA A 38 16.10 3.54 -4.82
C ALA A 38 16.53 3.72 -6.29
N ASP A 39 15.71 3.26 -7.24
CA ASP A 39 15.97 3.43 -8.68
C ASP A 39 16.08 4.91 -9.07
N LEU A 40 15.18 5.75 -8.56
CA LEU A 40 15.25 7.19 -8.78
C LEU A 40 16.53 7.81 -8.20
N ALA A 41 16.89 7.45 -6.97
CA ALA A 41 18.11 7.96 -6.33
C ALA A 41 19.36 7.57 -7.13
N VAL A 42 19.42 6.36 -7.67
CA VAL A 42 20.50 5.90 -8.55
C VAL A 42 20.53 6.72 -9.85
N ALA A 43 19.38 6.94 -10.50
CA ALA A 43 19.30 7.72 -11.73
C ALA A 43 19.73 9.19 -11.52
N GLU A 44 19.28 9.81 -10.42
CA GLU A 44 19.65 11.18 -10.05
C GLU A 44 21.15 11.29 -9.73
N ARG A 45 21.70 10.31 -9.01
CA ARG A 45 23.14 10.27 -8.73
C ARG A 45 23.97 10.11 -10.00
N ALA A 46 23.56 9.23 -10.92
CA ALA A 46 24.24 9.05 -12.19
C ALA A 46 24.22 10.34 -13.04
N LEU A 47 23.09 11.06 -13.06
CA LEU A 47 22.97 12.34 -13.74
C LEU A 47 23.84 13.43 -13.10
N GLU A 48 23.93 13.46 -11.77
CA GLU A 48 24.79 14.39 -11.04
C GLU A 48 26.26 14.17 -11.36
N LEU A 49 26.73 12.91 -11.29
CA LEU A 49 28.10 12.53 -11.63
C LEU A 49 28.44 12.93 -13.07
N TRP A 50 27.54 12.63 -14.00
CA TRP A 50 27.68 13.03 -15.40
C TRP A 50 27.81 14.55 -15.57
N ARG A 51 26.95 15.34 -14.91
CA ARG A 51 27.05 16.81 -14.92
C ARG A 51 28.36 17.31 -14.30
N GLY A 52 28.93 16.58 -13.34
CA GLY A 52 30.25 16.84 -12.80
C GLY A 52 31.36 16.61 -13.83
N GLU A 53 31.35 15.44 -14.48
CA GLU A 53 32.28 15.06 -15.55
C GLU A 53 32.29 16.09 -16.69
N VAL A 54 31.11 16.50 -17.16
CA VAL A 54 30.97 17.51 -18.22
C VAL A 54 31.54 18.85 -17.80
N ARG A 55 31.23 19.34 -16.59
CA ARG A 55 31.75 20.62 -16.09
C ARG A 55 33.27 20.63 -15.98
N ALA A 56 33.86 19.55 -15.46
CA ALA A 56 35.31 19.41 -15.37
C ALA A 56 35.96 19.36 -16.76
N SER A 57 35.33 18.64 -17.71
CA SER A 57 35.81 18.56 -19.09
C SER A 57 35.76 19.90 -19.82
N VAL A 58 34.67 20.67 -19.64
CA VAL A 58 34.54 22.02 -20.21
C VAL A 58 35.59 22.97 -19.62
N ALA A 59 35.79 22.96 -18.30
CA ALA A 59 36.78 23.82 -17.65
C ALA A 59 38.22 23.54 -18.13
N ALA A 60 38.58 22.25 -18.27
CA ALA A 60 39.90 21.87 -18.80
C ALA A 60 40.10 22.32 -20.25
N GLU A 61 39.04 22.31 -21.05
CA GLU A 61 39.08 22.78 -22.44
C GLU A 61 39.10 24.32 -22.56
N GLU A 62 38.44 25.03 -21.66
CA GLU A 62 38.52 26.50 -21.58
C GLU A 62 39.94 26.96 -21.22
N GLU A 63 40.60 26.30 -20.25
CA GLU A 63 42.00 26.56 -19.90
C GLU A 63 42.95 26.32 -21.08
N ARG A 64 42.76 25.20 -21.80
CA ARG A 64 43.54 24.85 -22.99
C ARG A 64 43.29 25.78 -24.17
N LEU A 65 42.07 26.31 -24.33
CA LEU A 65 41.77 27.32 -25.35
C LEU A 65 42.45 28.66 -25.05
N GLY A 66 42.55 29.03 -23.78
CA GLY A 66 43.26 30.24 -23.34
C GLY A 66 44.75 30.26 -23.71
N SER A 67 45.37 29.10 -23.94
CA SER A 67 46.79 28.98 -24.34
C SER A 67 47.03 29.03 -25.86
N GLY A 68 45.98 29.05 -26.70
CA GLY A 68 46.09 29.21 -28.14
C GLY A 68 46.55 27.98 -28.95
N GLU A 69 46.74 26.82 -28.31
CA GLU A 69 47.13 25.58 -28.98
C GLU A 69 45.91 24.75 -29.40
N ARG A 70 45.47 24.85 -30.67
CA ARG A 70 44.64 23.78 -31.26
C ARG A 70 45.05 23.43 -32.68
N ARG A 71 45.23 22.13 -32.92
CA ARG A 71 45.30 21.55 -34.27
C ARG A 71 43.89 21.18 -34.75
N ALA A 72 43.64 21.20 -36.05
CA ALA A 72 42.33 20.85 -36.63
C ALA A 72 41.82 19.45 -36.18
N SER A 73 42.72 18.50 -35.96
CA SER A 73 42.40 17.15 -35.46
C SER A 73 41.87 17.13 -34.02
N GLU A 74 42.29 18.08 -33.18
CA GLU A 74 41.81 18.21 -31.79
C GLU A 74 40.41 18.83 -31.76
N TRP A 75 40.10 19.69 -32.72
CA TRP A 75 38.78 20.31 -32.86
C TRP A 75 37.72 19.26 -33.24
N VAL A 76 38.01 18.40 -34.23
CA VAL A 76 37.12 17.30 -34.64
C VAL A 76 36.89 16.29 -33.50
N ARG A 77 37.94 15.94 -32.73
CA ARG A 77 37.76 15.06 -31.55
C ARG A 77 36.89 15.71 -30.48
N GLN A 78 37.03 17.02 -30.27
CA GLN A 78 36.24 17.74 -29.27
C GLN A 78 34.76 17.75 -29.63
N GLU A 79 34.40 18.00 -30.89
CA GLU A 79 33.00 17.92 -31.34
C GLU A 79 32.41 16.52 -31.16
N GLN A 80 33.18 15.48 -31.49
CA GLN A 80 32.74 14.09 -31.29
C GLN A 80 32.52 13.76 -29.81
N TYR A 81 33.39 14.25 -28.93
CA TYR A 81 33.24 14.13 -27.48
C TYR A 81 32.00 14.85 -26.97
N GLN A 82 31.76 16.10 -27.40
CA GLN A 82 30.57 16.85 -27.00
C GLN A 82 29.27 16.21 -27.50
N ALA A 83 29.26 15.68 -28.73
CA ALA A 83 28.11 14.96 -29.26
C ALA A 83 27.85 13.65 -28.48
N ALA A 84 28.91 12.90 -28.13
CA ALA A 84 28.77 11.70 -27.31
C ALA A 84 28.30 12.04 -25.89
N ALA A 85 28.79 13.14 -25.33
CA ALA A 85 28.39 13.66 -24.04
C ALA A 85 26.89 14.05 -24.02
N ALA A 86 26.43 14.80 -25.01
CA ALA A 86 25.02 15.18 -25.14
C ALA A 86 24.11 13.94 -25.17
N ARG A 87 24.43 12.95 -26.01
CA ARG A 87 23.69 11.68 -26.08
C ARG A 87 23.63 10.94 -24.75
N ARG A 88 24.75 10.85 -24.02
CA ARG A 88 24.77 10.21 -22.69
C ARG A 88 23.90 10.99 -21.70
N GLY A 89 23.93 12.32 -21.75
CA GLY A 89 23.06 13.17 -20.94
C GLY A 89 21.57 12.93 -21.19
N GLU A 90 21.16 12.82 -22.46
CA GLU A 90 19.78 12.49 -22.84
C GLU A 90 19.32 11.14 -22.29
N VAL A 91 20.17 10.11 -22.37
CA VAL A 91 19.87 8.77 -21.82
C VAL A 91 19.66 8.84 -20.31
N LEU A 92 20.52 9.55 -19.58
CA LEU A 92 20.41 9.70 -18.12
C LEU A 92 19.18 10.51 -17.70
N LEU A 93 18.83 11.56 -18.46
CA LEU A 93 17.61 12.32 -18.23
C LEU A 93 16.37 11.45 -18.44
N ARG A 94 16.31 10.70 -19.55
CA ARG A 94 15.22 9.75 -19.80
C ARG A 94 15.11 8.70 -18.71
N ALA A 95 16.23 8.12 -18.26
CA ALA A 95 16.23 7.14 -17.18
C ALA A 95 15.68 7.71 -15.86
N ARG A 96 16.04 8.97 -15.53
CA ARG A 96 15.47 9.68 -14.38
C ARG A 96 13.96 9.87 -14.53
N ASP A 97 13.51 10.31 -15.69
CA ASP A 97 12.08 10.57 -15.94
C ASP A 97 11.25 9.27 -15.89
N GLU A 98 11.78 8.17 -16.45
CA GLU A 98 11.18 6.84 -16.34
C GLU A 98 11.11 6.36 -14.88
N ALA A 99 12.15 6.60 -14.08
CA ALA A 99 12.15 6.28 -12.65
C ALA A 99 11.14 7.13 -11.87
N LEU A 100 11.02 8.43 -12.17
CA LEU A 100 10.00 9.31 -11.59
C LEU A 100 8.58 8.85 -11.92
N ASP A 101 8.33 8.45 -13.16
CA ASP A 101 7.01 7.98 -13.58
C ASP A 101 6.66 6.64 -12.94
N ARG A 102 7.65 5.75 -12.77
CA ARG A 102 7.48 4.54 -11.97
C ARG A 102 7.16 4.87 -10.51
N LEU A 103 7.91 5.77 -9.88
CA LEU A 103 7.66 6.20 -8.50
C LEU A 103 6.22 6.68 -8.32
N ARG A 104 5.74 7.55 -9.21
CA ARG A 104 4.36 8.07 -9.18
C ARG A 104 3.30 6.98 -9.32
N ARG A 105 3.55 5.98 -10.18
CA ARG A 105 2.66 4.82 -10.33
C ARG A 105 2.61 4.00 -9.05
N ASP A 106 3.76 3.72 -8.45
CA ASP A 106 3.85 2.90 -7.24
C ASP A 106 3.27 3.63 -6.02
N GLU A 107 3.43 4.96 -5.93
CA GLU A 107 2.76 5.80 -4.92
C GLU A 107 1.23 5.72 -5.03
N LYS A 108 0.70 5.70 -6.26
CA LYS A 108 -0.74 5.51 -6.50
C LYS A 108 -1.17 4.12 -6.06
N VAL A 109 -0.42 3.08 -6.40
CA VAL A 109 -0.73 1.69 -5.99
C VAL A 109 -0.76 1.57 -4.47
N VAL A 110 0.21 2.15 -3.75
CA VAL A 110 0.21 2.17 -2.28
C VAL A 110 -1.01 2.90 -1.73
N ARG A 111 -1.38 4.05 -2.32
CA ARG A 111 -2.58 4.81 -1.90
C ARG A 111 -3.85 3.97 -2.08
N ASP A 112 -3.99 3.31 -3.21
CA ASP A 112 -5.15 2.47 -3.52
C ASP A 112 -5.19 1.23 -2.61
N ALA A 113 -4.04 0.61 -2.31
CA ALA A 113 -3.92 -0.50 -1.38
C ALA A 113 -4.29 -0.10 0.07
N ARG A 114 -3.85 1.07 0.54
CA ARG A 114 -4.23 1.62 1.85
C ARG A 114 -5.74 1.83 1.95
N ARG A 115 -6.34 2.39 0.89
CA ARG A 115 -7.79 2.56 0.81
C ARG A 115 -8.51 1.21 0.86
N ALA A 116 -8.08 0.23 0.08
CA ALA A 116 -8.67 -1.11 0.08
C ALA A 116 -8.58 -1.80 1.44
N LEU A 117 -7.44 -1.65 2.14
CA LEU A 117 -7.27 -2.17 3.51
C LEU A 117 -8.23 -1.49 4.50
N ALA A 118 -8.38 -0.17 4.43
CA ALA A 118 -9.32 0.57 5.27
C ALA A 118 -10.78 0.13 5.02
N GLU A 119 -11.17 -0.04 3.75
CA GLU A 119 -12.48 -0.56 3.38
C GLU A 119 -12.71 -1.99 3.89
N ALA A 120 -11.69 -2.85 3.86
CA ALA A 120 -11.76 -4.21 4.40
C ALA A 120 -11.94 -4.21 5.92
N HIS A 121 -11.21 -3.34 6.64
CA HIS A 121 -11.40 -3.13 8.08
C HIS A 121 -12.83 -2.69 8.41
N GLY A 122 -13.35 -1.66 7.71
CA GLY A 122 -14.72 -1.19 7.95
C GLY A 122 -15.78 -2.28 7.72
N LYS A 123 -15.60 -3.12 6.68
CA LYS A 123 -16.48 -4.28 6.43
C LYS A 123 -16.37 -5.34 7.53
N LYS A 124 -15.17 -5.60 8.05
CA LYS A 124 -14.95 -6.52 9.17
C LYS A 124 -15.65 -6.03 10.44
N GLU A 125 -15.43 -4.77 10.81
CA GLU A 125 -16.05 -4.15 11.99
C GLU A 125 -17.58 -4.12 11.90
N ALA A 126 -18.14 -3.91 10.70
CA ALA A 126 -19.59 -4.00 10.50
C ALA A 126 -20.13 -5.41 10.79
N VAL A 127 -19.43 -6.46 10.33
CA VAL A 127 -19.83 -7.84 10.58
C VAL A 127 -19.68 -8.21 12.06
N GLU A 128 -18.59 -7.78 12.71
CA GLU A 128 -18.37 -8.01 14.14
C GLU A 128 -19.45 -7.35 15.00
N ARG A 129 -19.85 -6.11 14.67
CA ARG A 129 -20.98 -5.45 15.34
C ARG A 129 -22.30 -6.23 15.18
N CYS A 130 -22.60 -6.69 13.96
CA CYS A 130 -23.79 -7.52 13.72
C CYS A 130 -23.75 -8.83 14.52
N LEU A 131 -22.57 -9.44 14.65
CA LEU A 131 -22.39 -10.67 15.42
C LEU A 131 -22.59 -10.42 16.92
N SER A 132 -21.99 -9.36 17.48
CA SER A 132 -22.18 -8.97 18.88
C SER A 132 -23.65 -8.65 19.20
N GLU A 133 -24.33 -7.92 18.33
CA GLU A 133 -25.75 -7.61 18.50
C GLU A 133 -26.61 -8.87 18.40
N GLY A 134 -26.30 -9.76 17.46
CA GLY A 134 -26.98 -11.06 17.33
C GLY A 134 -26.86 -11.92 18.60
N VAL A 135 -25.67 -11.95 19.21
CA VAL A 135 -25.42 -12.65 20.49
C VAL A 135 -26.23 -12.02 21.61
N ARG A 136 -26.23 -10.68 21.73
CA ARG A 136 -27.00 -9.95 22.75
C ARG A 136 -28.50 -10.24 22.65
N LEU A 137 -29.06 -10.20 21.44
CA LEU A 137 -30.47 -10.50 21.20
C LEU A 137 -30.81 -11.97 21.47
N ALA A 138 -29.89 -12.89 21.20
CA ALA A 138 -30.10 -14.31 21.52
C ALA A 138 -30.10 -14.55 23.03
N ALA A 139 -29.15 -13.96 23.78
CA ALA A 139 -29.10 -14.04 25.23
C ALA A 139 -30.37 -13.46 25.88
N GLY A 140 -30.83 -12.29 25.42
CA GLY A 140 -32.05 -11.67 25.93
C GLY A 140 -33.35 -12.41 25.56
N ARG A 141 -33.34 -13.26 24.52
CA ARG A 141 -34.45 -14.18 24.26
C ARG A 141 -34.40 -15.39 25.19
N ALA A 142 -33.23 -15.99 25.38
CA ALA A 142 -33.05 -17.13 26.28
C ALA A 142 -33.47 -16.78 27.72
N ALA A 143 -33.03 -15.62 28.24
CA ALA A 143 -33.41 -15.16 29.58
C ALA A 143 -34.93 -14.99 29.74
N ARG A 144 -35.61 -14.45 28.73
CA ARG A 144 -37.08 -14.32 28.76
C ARG A 144 -37.79 -15.67 28.75
N THR A 145 -37.31 -16.62 27.96
CA THR A 145 -37.87 -17.98 27.95
C THR A 145 -37.67 -18.68 29.30
N GLU A 146 -36.49 -18.53 29.92
CA GLU A 146 -36.24 -19.08 31.26
C GLU A 146 -37.15 -18.44 32.34
N GLU A 147 -37.41 -17.13 32.25
CA GLU A 147 -38.35 -16.44 33.13
C GLU A 147 -39.81 -16.90 32.92
N GLU A 148 -40.23 -17.08 31.67
CA GLU A 148 -41.56 -17.60 31.30
C GLU A 148 -41.75 -19.04 31.84
N ASP A 149 -40.78 -19.94 31.60
CA ASP A 149 -40.81 -21.32 32.08
C ASP A 149 -40.87 -21.39 33.62
N ALA A 150 -40.13 -20.51 34.31
CA ALA A 150 -40.13 -20.43 35.76
C ALA A 150 -41.48 -19.92 36.31
N ALA A 151 -42.09 -18.94 35.65
CA ALA A 151 -43.39 -18.39 36.02
C ALA A 151 -44.52 -19.40 35.81
N GLU A 152 -44.52 -20.13 34.68
CA GLU A 152 -45.45 -21.22 34.42
C GLU A 152 -45.32 -22.34 35.45
N GLY A 153 -44.08 -22.74 35.77
CA GLY A 153 -43.82 -23.73 36.80
C GLY A 153 -44.30 -23.29 38.19
N ALA A 154 -44.18 -22.01 38.53
CA ALA A 154 -44.69 -21.46 39.79
C ALA A 154 -46.23 -21.45 39.85
N LEU A 155 -46.89 -21.05 38.75
CA LEU A 155 -48.35 -21.07 38.62
C LEU A 155 -48.90 -22.48 38.75
N ALA A 156 -48.29 -23.47 38.07
CA ALA A 156 -48.69 -24.87 38.14
C ALA A 156 -48.65 -25.42 39.57
N ARG A 157 -47.57 -25.14 40.31
CA ARG A 157 -47.44 -25.53 41.74
C ARG A 157 -48.51 -24.89 42.61
N TRP A 158 -48.78 -23.60 42.41
CA TRP A 158 -49.79 -22.87 43.16
C TRP A 158 -51.23 -23.36 42.88
N SER A 159 -51.54 -23.72 41.63
CA SER A 159 -52.82 -24.33 41.29
C SER A 159 -52.99 -25.73 41.87
N ALA A 160 -51.94 -26.55 41.89
CA ALA A 160 -51.99 -27.90 42.45
C ALA A 160 -52.21 -27.90 43.97
N GLY A 161 -51.63 -26.93 44.69
CA GLY A 161 -51.78 -26.80 46.14
C GLY A 161 -53.14 -26.27 46.63
N ARG A 162 -54.05 -25.86 45.73
CA ARG A 162 -55.42 -25.41 46.09
C ARG A 162 -56.53 -26.42 45.77
N SER A 163 -56.19 -27.50 45.10
CA SER A 163 -57.11 -28.60 44.78
C SER A 163 -56.96 -29.80 45.74
N ALA A 164 -56.17 -29.66 46.79
CA ALA A 164 -55.99 -30.62 47.90
C ALA A 164 -56.55 -30.01 49.18
#